data_AF-T1BG19-F1
#
_entry.id   AF-T1BG19-F1
#
_cell.length_a   1.000
_cell.length_b   1.000
_cell.length_c   1.000
_cell.angle_alpha   90.00
_cell.angle_beta   90.00
_cell.angle_gamma   90.00
#
_symmetry.space_group_name_H-M   'P 1'
#
loop_
_entity.id
_entity.type
_entity.pdbx_description
1 polymer ?
#
loop_
_entity_poly.entity_id
_entity_poly.type
_entity_poly.pdbx_seq_one_letter_code
_entity_poly.pdbx_strand_id
1 'polypeptide(L)'
;QLLARAAAAGFSVDFLELRGQRHGDCSHTLRRIRIDSRLGLAQTVKTLTHELAHMLLHGDDFQGSRALAELEAESVAYVACQDLGIDSSCYSFGYVTSWAGGGVEAVQSIALSGARITAAAGQILEPSMATLRTQMGPSQLVTAAGDRHPTRAGA
;
A
#
# COMPACT_ATOMS: atom_id res chain seq x y z
N GLN A 1 -0.12 0.67 11.71
CA GLN A 1 0.88 0.37 10.67
C GLN A 1 0.54 1.07 9.36
N LEU A 2 -0.66 0.88 8.79
CA LEU A 2 -1.12 1.56 7.54
C LEU A 2 -1.01 3.09 7.57
N LEU A 3 -1.51 3.75 8.64
CA LEU A 3 -1.40 5.21 8.78
C LEU A 3 0.07 5.69 8.84
N ALA A 4 0.94 4.90 9.47
CA ALA A 4 2.36 5.21 9.54
C ALA A 4 3.05 5.07 8.18
N ARG A 5 2.56 4.19 7.29
CA ARG A 5 3.04 4.09 5.90
C ARG A 5 2.71 5.37 5.11
N ALA A 6 1.48 5.88 5.22
CA ALA A 6 1.12 7.16 4.60
C ALA A 6 2.00 8.31 5.14
N ALA A 7 2.13 8.39 6.47
CA ALA A 7 2.95 9.42 7.11
C ALA A 7 4.44 9.34 6.70
N ALA A 8 5.01 8.15 6.58
CA ALA A 8 6.39 7.95 6.13
C ALA A 8 6.60 8.40 4.67
N ALA A 9 5.55 8.31 3.84
CA ALA A 9 5.53 8.88 2.50
C ALA A 9 5.17 10.38 2.50
N GLY A 10 4.96 11.01 3.65
CA GLY A 10 4.57 12.42 3.76
C GLY A 10 3.13 12.69 3.33
N PHE A 11 2.22 11.72 3.49
CA PHE A 11 0.78 11.87 3.27
C PHE A 11 0.02 11.94 4.59
N SER A 12 -1.02 12.78 4.64
CA SER A 12 -2.02 12.72 5.71
C SER A 12 -3.12 11.70 5.38
N VAL A 13 -3.77 11.16 6.41
CA VAL A 13 -4.95 10.30 6.26
C VAL A 13 -6.09 10.88 7.10
N ASP A 14 -7.19 11.22 6.45
CA ASP A 14 -8.36 11.82 7.09
C ASP A 14 -9.55 10.86 7.01
N PHE A 15 -10.27 10.71 8.13
CA PHE A 15 -11.54 9.98 8.19
C PHE A 15 -12.67 10.99 8.31
N LEU A 16 -13.54 11.05 7.30
CA LEU A 16 -14.65 11.99 7.24
C LEU A 16 -15.78 11.41 6.39
N GLU A 17 -16.99 11.95 6.52
CA GLU A 17 -18.08 11.56 5.62
C GLU A 17 -17.80 12.08 4.21
N LEU A 18 -17.69 11.16 3.26
CA LEU A 18 -17.48 11.48 1.85
C LEU A 18 -18.83 11.62 1.13
N ARG A 19 -18.90 12.60 0.22
CA ARG A 19 -20.05 12.76 -0.66
C ARG A 19 -19.92 11.86 -1.88
N GLY A 20 -21.03 11.23 -2.28
CA GLY A 20 -21.12 10.36 -3.46
C GLY A 20 -21.01 8.88 -3.10
N GLN A 21 -20.64 8.04 -4.09
CA GLN A 21 -20.57 6.59 -3.94
C GLN A 21 -19.14 6.04 -3.71
N ARG A 22 -18.15 6.92 -3.51
CA ARG A 22 -16.76 6.48 -3.27
C ARG A 22 -16.50 6.26 -1.78
N HIS A 23 -15.71 5.25 -1.47
CA HIS A 23 -15.30 4.92 -0.10
C HIS A 23 -13.98 5.61 0.31
N GLY A 24 -13.17 6.04 -0.65
CA GLY A 24 -11.91 6.73 -0.40
C GLY A 24 -11.44 7.52 -1.63
N ASP A 25 -10.39 8.31 -1.44
CA ASP A 25 -9.59 8.89 -2.51
C ASP A 25 -8.16 9.25 -2.06
N CYS A 26 -7.22 9.14 -3.00
CA CYS A 26 -5.83 9.55 -2.85
C CYS A 26 -5.53 10.76 -3.76
N SER A 27 -4.93 11.81 -3.18
CA SER A 27 -4.50 13.02 -3.90
C SER A 27 -3.01 13.26 -3.70
N HIS A 28 -2.23 13.11 -4.77
CA HIS A 28 -0.79 13.41 -4.78
C HIS A 28 -0.51 14.90 -4.62
N THR A 29 -1.29 15.75 -5.29
CA THR A 29 -1.18 17.21 -5.19
C THR A 29 -1.34 17.71 -3.75
N LEU A 30 -2.32 17.16 -3.01
CA LEU A 30 -2.58 17.55 -1.61
C LEU A 30 -1.79 16.71 -0.60
N ARG A 31 -1.07 15.68 -1.07
CA ARG A 31 -0.47 14.63 -0.23
C ARG A 31 -1.43 14.12 0.84
N ARG A 32 -2.63 13.71 0.40
CA ARG A 32 -3.73 13.33 1.31
C ARG A 32 -4.44 12.08 0.81
N ILE A 33 -4.75 11.19 1.75
CA ILE A 33 -5.72 10.11 1.59
C ILE A 33 -6.95 10.44 2.43
N ARG A 34 -8.14 10.24 1.88
CA ARG A 34 -9.41 10.34 2.62
C ARG A 34 -10.12 9.00 2.59
N ILE A 35 -10.72 8.63 3.72
CA ILE A 35 -11.54 7.43 3.86
C ILE A 35 -12.89 7.82 4.45
N ASP A 36 -13.97 7.23 3.92
CA ASP A 36 -15.32 7.44 4.46
C ASP A 36 -15.40 6.90 5.90
N SER A 37 -15.71 7.79 6.85
CA SER A 37 -15.78 7.45 8.27
C SER A 37 -16.92 6.51 8.64
N ARG A 38 -17.85 6.24 7.73
CA ARG A 38 -19.03 5.37 7.96
C ARG A 38 -18.76 3.89 7.68
N LEU A 39 -17.57 3.55 7.18
CA LEU A 39 -17.22 2.19 6.81
C LEU A 39 -16.95 1.33 8.04
N GLY A 40 -17.36 0.06 7.98
CA GLY A 40 -16.90 -0.95 8.94
C GLY A 40 -15.39 -1.16 8.86
N LEU A 41 -14.79 -1.75 9.91
CA LEU A 41 -13.33 -1.90 10.02
C LEU A 41 -12.69 -2.62 8.82
N ALA A 42 -13.25 -3.76 8.40
CA ALA A 42 -12.72 -4.52 7.26
C ALA A 42 -12.72 -3.68 5.96
N GLN A 43 -13.82 -3.00 5.68
CA GLN A 43 -13.95 -2.13 4.51
C GLN A 43 -13.02 -0.91 4.62
N THR A 44 -12.85 -0.37 5.82
CA THR A 44 -11.90 0.72 6.09
C THR A 44 -10.47 0.29 5.77
N VAL A 45 -10.05 -0.89 6.24
CA VAL A 45 -8.70 -1.41 5.97
C VAL A 45 -8.50 -1.67 4.48
N LYS A 46 -9.45 -2.34 3.81
CA LYS A 46 -9.38 -2.54 2.37
C LYS A 46 -9.23 -1.24 1.62
N THR A 47 -10.10 -0.27 1.92
CA THR A 47 -10.14 1.02 1.22
C THR A 47 -8.84 1.79 1.46
N LEU A 48 -8.35 1.83 2.70
CA LEU A 48 -7.08 2.49 3.00
C LEU A 48 -5.91 1.83 2.28
N THR A 49 -5.84 0.51 2.22
CA THR A 49 -4.80 -0.21 1.48
C THR A 49 -4.86 0.06 -0.03
N HIS A 50 -6.06 0.14 -0.60
CA HIS A 50 -6.26 0.52 -2.00
C HIS A 50 -5.75 1.94 -2.28
N GLU A 51 -6.10 2.92 -1.42
CA GLU A 51 -5.60 4.29 -1.59
C GLU A 51 -4.08 4.41 -1.34
N LEU A 52 -3.52 3.59 -0.44
CA LEU A 52 -2.06 3.47 -0.26
C LEU A 52 -1.39 2.89 -1.50
N ALA A 53 -2.03 1.98 -2.22
CA ALA A 53 -1.51 1.48 -3.49
C ALA A 53 -1.47 2.59 -4.56
N HIS A 54 -2.50 3.44 -4.65
CA HIS A 54 -2.45 4.64 -5.50
C HIS A 54 -1.35 5.62 -5.10
N MET A 55 -1.14 5.81 -3.79
CA MET A 55 -0.05 6.63 -3.28
C MET A 55 1.32 6.08 -3.69
N LEU A 56 1.52 4.76 -3.67
CA LEU A 56 2.82 4.14 -3.97
C LEU A 56 3.08 3.98 -5.48
N LEU A 57 2.05 3.69 -6.27
CA LEU A 57 2.21 3.23 -7.66
C LEU A 57 1.78 4.26 -8.71
N HIS A 58 0.92 5.21 -8.35
CA HIS A 58 0.14 6.01 -9.30
C HIS A 58 0.25 7.53 -9.03
N GLY A 59 1.48 8.04 -9.03
CA GLY A 59 1.78 9.48 -8.95
C GLY A 59 1.38 10.28 -10.19
N ASP A 60 1.63 11.59 -10.16
CA ASP A 60 1.30 12.51 -11.26
C ASP A 60 2.04 12.16 -12.58
N ASP A 61 3.13 11.39 -12.50
CA ASP A 61 3.94 10.90 -13.63
C ASP A 61 3.52 9.51 -14.13
N PHE A 62 2.47 8.90 -13.58
CA PHE A 62 1.99 7.60 -14.03
C PHE A 62 1.50 7.66 -15.48
N GLN A 63 2.14 6.88 -16.37
CA GLN A 63 1.85 6.85 -17.81
C GLN A 63 0.86 5.74 -18.23
N GLY A 64 0.35 4.96 -17.27
CA GLY A 64 -0.58 3.86 -17.56
C GLY A 64 -2.05 4.31 -17.64
N SER A 65 -2.93 3.38 -18.02
CA SER A 65 -4.37 3.65 -18.06
C SER A 65 -4.97 3.66 -16.65
N ARG A 66 -6.09 4.38 -16.48
CA ARG A 66 -6.87 4.35 -15.23
C ARG A 66 -7.28 2.91 -14.86
N ALA A 67 -7.67 2.10 -15.85
CA ALA A 67 -8.04 0.71 -15.63
C ALA A 67 -6.88 -0.14 -15.09
N LEU A 68 -5.66 0.07 -15.59
CA LEU A 68 -4.47 -0.59 -15.05
C LEU A 68 -4.19 -0.13 -13.61
N ALA A 69 -4.31 1.16 -13.32
CA ALA A 69 -4.10 1.69 -11.97
C ALA A 69 -5.08 1.09 -10.96
N GLU A 70 -6.37 0.99 -11.32
CA GLU A 70 -7.37 0.34 -10.47
C GLU A 70 -7.11 -1.16 -10.29
N LEU A 71 -6.71 -1.85 -11.36
CA LEU A 71 -6.34 -3.26 -11.31
C LEU A 71 -5.16 -3.50 -10.36
N GLU A 72 -4.10 -2.71 -10.46
CA GLU A 72 -2.95 -2.79 -9.55
C GLU A 72 -3.37 -2.48 -8.10
N ALA A 73 -4.14 -1.41 -7.88
CA ALA A 73 -4.55 -0.99 -6.55
C ALA A 73 -5.46 -2.00 -5.85
N GLU A 74 -6.44 -2.55 -6.56
CA GLU A 74 -7.28 -3.63 -6.04
C GLU A 74 -6.50 -4.92 -5.79
N SER A 75 -5.55 -5.27 -6.66
CA SER A 75 -4.70 -6.44 -6.46
C SER A 75 -3.82 -6.31 -5.22
N VAL A 76 -3.25 -5.13 -4.98
CA VAL A 76 -2.47 -4.84 -3.76
C VAL A 76 -3.36 -4.93 -2.52
N ALA A 77 -4.56 -4.35 -2.57
CA ALA A 77 -5.52 -4.42 -1.47
C ALA A 77 -5.91 -5.87 -1.14
N TYR A 78 -6.14 -6.69 -2.17
CA TYR A 78 -6.41 -8.11 -1.99
C TYR A 78 -5.27 -8.84 -1.28
N VAL A 79 -4.03 -8.73 -1.78
CA VAL A 79 -2.86 -9.41 -1.19
C VAL A 79 -2.64 -8.99 0.26
N ALA A 80 -2.71 -7.69 0.55
CA ALA A 80 -2.48 -7.19 1.91
C ALA A 80 -3.64 -7.53 2.87
N CYS A 81 -4.90 -7.53 2.41
CA CYS A 81 -6.01 -7.98 3.26
C CYS A 81 -5.92 -9.47 3.58
N GLN A 82 -5.46 -10.31 2.64
CA GLN A 82 -5.22 -11.73 2.90
C GLN A 82 -4.14 -11.93 3.99
N ASP A 83 -3.03 -11.19 3.93
CA ASP A 83 -1.97 -11.26 4.94
C ASP A 83 -2.44 -10.79 6.33
N LEU A 84 -3.33 -9.79 6.37
CA LEU A 84 -3.93 -9.28 7.61
C LEU A 84 -5.05 -10.19 8.17
N GLY A 85 -5.39 -11.30 7.50
CA GLY A 85 -6.49 -12.18 7.90
C GLY A 85 -7.88 -11.54 7.76
N ILE A 86 -8.01 -10.50 6.93
CA ILE A 86 -9.27 -9.82 6.65
C ILE A 86 -9.90 -10.50 5.45
N ASP A 87 -11.05 -11.14 5.66
CA ASP A 87 -11.82 -11.73 4.58
C ASP A 87 -12.35 -10.64 3.63
N SER A 88 -11.65 -10.45 2.52
CA SER A 88 -12.04 -9.55 1.44
C SER A 88 -12.78 -10.28 0.31
N SER A 89 -13.10 -11.58 0.48
CA SER A 89 -13.75 -12.41 -0.54
C SER A 89 -15.15 -11.95 -0.93
N CYS A 90 -15.79 -11.12 -0.09
CA CYS A 90 -17.05 -10.44 -0.39
C CYS A 90 -16.94 -9.38 -1.51
N TYR A 91 -15.73 -9.04 -1.97
CA TYR A 91 -15.50 -8.15 -3.11
C TYR A 91 -14.74 -8.89 -4.20
N SER A 92 -15.50 -9.32 -5.20
CA SER A 92 -15.03 -10.20 -6.27
C SER A 92 -13.83 -9.60 -7.01
N PHE A 93 -12.69 -10.26 -6.90
CA PHE A 93 -11.61 -10.20 -7.89
C PHE A 93 -12.16 -10.33 -9.35
N GLY A 94 -13.30 -11.00 -9.51
CA GLY A 94 -14.09 -11.06 -10.76
C GLY A 94 -14.61 -9.72 -11.31
N TYR A 95 -14.77 -8.69 -10.48
CA TYR A 95 -15.13 -7.34 -10.93
C TYR A 95 -13.93 -6.64 -11.58
N VAL A 96 -12.75 -6.77 -10.96
CA VAL A 96 -11.50 -6.19 -11.44
C VAL A 96 -11.04 -6.84 -12.75
N THR A 97 -11.24 -8.16 -12.90
CA THR A 97 -10.95 -8.86 -14.16
C THR A 97 -11.87 -8.44 -15.31
N SER A 98 -13.10 -8.00 -15.02
CA SER A 98 -14.00 -7.47 -16.06
C SER A 98 -13.59 -6.08 -16.57
N TRP A 99 -12.80 -5.32 -15.80
CA TRP A 99 -12.40 -3.94 -16.12
C TRP A 99 -11.08 -3.86 -16.90
N ALA A 100 -10.25 -4.90 -16.82
CA ALA A 100 -8.98 -4.99 -17.54
C ALA A 100 -9.12 -5.70 -18.92
N GLY A 101 -10.30 -5.64 -19.54
CA GLY A 101 -10.57 -6.26 -20.85
C GLY A 101 -11.22 -7.65 -20.77
N GLY A 102 -11.34 -8.23 -19.57
CA GLY A 102 -11.82 -9.61 -19.39
C GLY A 102 -10.67 -10.58 -19.09
N GLY A 103 -11.03 -11.82 -18.76
CA GLY A 103 -10.18 -12.77 -18.03
C GLY A 103 -8.74 -12.95 -18.53
N VAL A 104 -8.47 -12.94 -19.84
CA VAL A 104 -7.11 -13.17 -20.36
C VAL A 104 -6.26 -11.90 -20.25
N GLU A 105 -6.79 -10.77 -20.69
CA GLU A 105 -6.14 -9.47 -20.66
C GLU A 105 -5.90 -8.99 -19.22
N ALA A 106 -6.84 -9.28 -18.33
CA ALA A 106 -6.70 -9.03 -16.90
C ALA A 106 -5.58 -9.89 -16.28
N VAL A 107 -5.53 -11.18 -16.58
CA VAL A 107 -4.49 -12.09 -16.09
C VAL A 107 -3.12 -11.69 -16.62
N GLN A 108 -3.02 -11.30 -17.90
CA GLN A 108 -1.78 -10.78 -18.47
C GLN A 108 -1.34 -9.48 -17.80
N SER A 109 -2.26 -8.55 -17.57
CA SER A 109 -1.98 -7.27 -16.91
C SER A 109 -1.52 -7.49 -15.46
N ILE A 110 -2.15 -8.41 -14.73
CA ILE A 110 -1.72 -8.83 -13.39
C ILE A 110 -0.34 -9.49 -13.45
N ALA A 111 -0.09 -10.38 -14.41
CA ALA A 111 1.20 -11.05 -14.56
C ALA A 111 2.33 -10.05 -14.85
N LEU A 112 2.11 -9.08 -15.74
CA LEU A 112 3.06 -8.01 -16.04
C LEU A 112 3.28 -7.08 -14.85
N SER A 113 2.25 -6.86 -14.04
CA SER A 113 2.28 -5.99 -12.86
C SER A 113 2.66 -6.74 -11.56
N GLY A 114 2.84 -8.05 -11.61
CA GLY A 114 2.90 -8.91 -10.42
C GLY A 114 4.03 -8.55 -9.45
N ALA A 115 5.18 -8.15 -9.99
CA ALA A 115 6.31 -7.66 -9.18
C ALA A 115 5.99 -6.33 -8.50
N ARG A 116 5.33 -5.38 -9.20
CA ARG A 116 4.90 -4.09 -8.65
C ARG A 116 3.85 -4.27 -7.55
N ILE A 117 2.86 -5.13 -7.81
CA ILE A 117 1.79 -5.48 -6.86
C ILE A 117 2.38 -6.08 -5.58
N THR A 118 3.22 -7.12 -5.72
CA THR A 118 3.82 -7.80 -4.56
C THR A 118 4.73 -6.85 -3.77
N ALA A 119 5.53 -6.02 -4.44
CA ALA A 119 6.40 -5.06 -3.78
C ALA A 119 5.61 -3.97 -3.04
N ALA A 120 4.52 -3.45 -3.61
CA ALA A 120 3.68 -2.46 -2.96
C ALA A 120 2.95 -3.05 -1.75
N ALA A 121 2.40 -4.27 -1.87
CA ALA A 121 1.78 -4.97 -0.75
C ALA A 121 2.78 -5.19 0.40
N GLY A 122 4.00 -5.65 0.09
CA GLY A 122 5.08 -5.80 1.06
C GLY A 122 5.41 -4.48 1.76
N GLN A 123 5.56 -3.38 1.02
CA GLN A 123 5.78 -2.06 1.62
C GLN A 123 4.63 -1.64 2.54
N ILE A 124 3.38 -1.88 2.18
CA ILE A 124 2.23 -1.51 3.01
C ILE A 124 2.24 -2.26 4.35
N LEU A 125 2.60 -3.55 4.32
CA LEU A 125 2.62 -4.44 5.48
C LEU A 125 3.87 -4.26 6.35
N GLU A 126 5.00 -3.88 5.74
CA GLU A 126 6.26 -3.71 6.45
C GLU A 126 6.22 -2.55 7.45
N PRO A 127 6.70 -2.76 8.69
CA PRO A 127 6.91 -1.68 9.65
C PRO A 127 7.87 -0.65 9.07
N SER A 128 7.42 0.60 8.92
CA SER A 128 8.30 1.67 8.48
C SER A 128 9.40 1.96 9.51
N MET A 129 10.58 2.42 9.07
CA MET A 129 11.66 2.86 9.97
C MET A 129 11.21 3.97 10.95
N ALA A 130 10.24 4.81 10.57
CA ALA A 130 9.65 5.80 11.46
C ALA A 130 8.81 5.14 12.58
N THR A 131 8.06 4.09 12.24
CA THR A 131 7.34 3.24 13.21
C THR A 131 8.33 2.52 14.13
N LEU A 132 9.38 1.92 13.57
CA LEU A 132 10.41 1.22 14.33
C LEU A 132 11.14 2.18 15.28
N ARG A 133 11.47 3.40 14.86
CA ARG A 133 12.06 4.45 15.72
C ARG A 133 11.12 4.97 16.82
N THR A 134 9.81 4.88 16.61
CA THR A 134 8.83 5.28 17.64
C THR A 134 8.63 4.16 18.67
N GLN A 135 8.75 2.89 18.24
CA GLN A 135 8.61 1.71 19.11
C GLN A 135 9.91 1.33 19.82
N MET A 136 11.05 1.50 19.15
CA MET A 136 12.38 1.31 19.72
C MET A 136 12.85 2.64 20.31
N GLY A 137 12.93 2.73 21.63
CA GLY A 137 13.43 3.93 22.31
C GLY A 137 14.85 4.32 21.85
N PRO A 138 15.28 5.57 22.10
CA PRO A 138 16.49 6.16 21.51
C PRO A 138 17.80 5.37 21.73
N SER A 139 17.87 4.49 22.74
CA SER A 139 19.07 3.69 23.04
C SER A 139 19.30 2.48 22.13
N GLN A 140 18.32 2.05 21.32
CA GLN A 140 18.45 0.80 20.53
C GLN A 140 18.84 1.02 19.05
N LEU A 141 19.06 2.26 18.61
CA LEU A 141 19.40 2.55 17.21
C LEU A 141 20.93 2.48 16.92
N VAL A 142 21.77 2.46 17.95
CA VAL A 142 23.24 2.55 17.82
C VAL A 142 23.93 1.20 17.56
N THR A 143 23.28 0.06 17.78
CA THR A 143 23.95 -1.25 17.71
C THR A 143 24.03 -1.86 16.31
N ALA A 144 23.39 -1.26 15.30
CA ALA A 144 23.37 -1.83 13.93
C ALA A 144 24.41 -1.22 12.97
N ALA A 145 25.14 -0.17 13.37
CA ALA A 145 26.01 0.60 12.46
C ALA A 145 27.52 0.46 12.72
N GLY A 146 27.96 -0.40 13.64
CA GLY A 146 29.36 -0.48 14.02
C GLY A 146 29.84 -1.90 14.28
N ASP A 147 30.20 -2.63 13.21
CA ASP A 147 31.24 -3.66 13.27
C ASP A 147 31.90 -3.79 11.88
N ARG A 148 32.69 -2.77 11.53
CA ARG A 148 33.84 -2.97 10.63
C ARG A 148 35.06 -3.08 11.52
N HIS A 149 35.46 -4.30 11.85
CA HIS A 149 36.76 -4.58 12.43
C HIS A 149 37.82 -4.59 11.31
N PRO A 150 38.83 -3.70 11.29
CA PRO A 150 39.95 -3.84 10.40
C PRO A 150 41.09 -4.63 11.07
N THR A 151 41.71 -5.47 10.26
CA THR A 151 43.12 -5.96 10.33
C THR A 151 43.51 -6.97 11.42
N ARG A 152 44.15 -8.06 10.96
CA ARG A 152 45.59 -8.23 11.19
C ARG A 152 46.25 -9.07 10.10
N ALA A 153 47.27 -8.47 9.48
CA ALA A 153 48.33 -9.16 8.77
C ALA A 153 49.29 -9.82 9.79
N GLY A 154 49.92 -10.92 9.40
CA GLY A 154 51.15 -11.41 10.03
C GLY A 154 51.17 -12.90 10.34
N ALA A 155 51.70 -13.70 9.40
CA ALA A 155 52.73 -14.71 9.60
C ALA A 155 53.29 -15.11 8.22
#